data_AF-A0A3D9LPE1-F1
#
_entry.id   AF-A0A3D9LPE1-F1
#
_cell.length_a   1.000
_cell.length_b   1.000
_cell.length_c   1.000
_cell.angle_alpha   90.00
_cell.angle_beta   90.00
_cell.angle_gamma   90.00
#
_symmetry.space_group_name_H-M   'P 1'
#
loop_
_entity.id
_entity.type
_entity.pdbx_description
1 polymer ?
#
loop_
_entity_poly.entity_id
_entity_poly.type
_entity_poly.pdbx_seq_one_letter_code
_entity_poly.pdbx_strand_id
1 'polypeptide(L)'
;MYTEKVSLRLSVEDKEKLQIEADSKKIPLTTLIRNKVSGVELPDNEPKEFGPKLITTDYKEFQRAERTTNLKINMVDAVVREAKKHITIPKKTTNEFKEFLNNPVEYVTNDLYSKHSKGISFKISKSKLLELMEIDLSSLQTATDIFLKHNGNIIVDDNGNLKSGVNIENYRTYTQTNEDNERLQLANQLINFHNKAQDFDARKFTSGNVKDFFNPILVLSSINGDKGSLSPCVGWVLGRV
;
A
#
# COMPACT_ATOMS: atom_id res chain seq x y z
N MET A 1 44.99 24.59 -1.32
CA MET A 1 44.91 24.00 -2.69
C MET A 1 45.76 24.86 -3.61
N TYR A 2 46.85 24.31 -4.14
CA TYR A 2 47.67 25.02 -5.12
C TYR A 2 47.05 24.81 -6.51
N THR A 3 46.64 25.88 -7.18
CA THR A 3 46.24 25.83 -8.59
C THR A 3 47.46 26.14 -9.45
N GLU A 4 48.04 25.12 -10.08
CA GLU A 4 49.11 25.33 -11.06
C GLU A 4 48.53 25.98 -12.32
N LYS A 5 49.03 27.18 -12.64
CA LYS A 5 48.69 27.86 -13.87
C LYS A 5 49.66 27.42 -14.96
N VAL A 6 49.15 26.67 -15.94
CA VAL A 6 49.90 26.30 -17.14
C VAL A 6 49.54 27.26 -18.26
N SER A 7 50.54 27.94 -18.84
CA SER A 7 50.36 28.81 -20.00
C SER A 7 50.85 28.09 -21.25
N LEU A 8 49.94 27.86 -22.20
CA LEU A 8 50.26 27.28 -23.50
C LEU A 8 50.37 28.39 -24.54
N ARG A 9 51.42 28.35 -25.36
CA ARG A 9 51.56 29.23 -26.53
C ARG A 9 51.01 28.50 -27.75
N LEU A 10 49.94 29.03 -28.31
CA LEU A 10 49.30 28.51 -29.53
C LEU A 10 49.52 29.52 -30.66
N SER A 11 49.53 29.02 -31.90
CA SER A 11 49.48 29.89 -33.07
C SER A 11 48.14 30.65 -33.11
N VAL A 12 48.10 31.77 -33.81
CA VAL A 12 46.86 32.57 -33.94
C VAL A 12 45.77 31.75 -34.62
N GLU A 13 46.12 31.01 -35.69
CA GLU A 13 45.20 30.16 -36.43
C GLU A 13 44.63 29.02 -35.59
N ASP A 14 45.45 28.37 -34.75
CA ASP A 14 44.99 27.27 -33.91
C ASP A 14 44.09 27.77 -32.77
N LYS A 15 44.36 28.97 -32.27
CA LYS A 15 43.50 29.60 -31.26
C LYS A 15 42.12 29.92 -31.83
N GLU A 16 42.05 30.44 -33.05
CA GLU A 16 40.78 30.74 -33.73
C GLU A 16 39.96 29.47 -33.98
N LYS A 17 40.61 28.40 -34.47
CA LYS A 17 39.93 27.10 -34.66
C LYS A 17 39.36 26.54 -33.36
N LEU A 18 40.12 26.61 -32.27
CA LEU A 18 39.66 26.13 -30.96
C LEU A 18 38.54 27.02 -30.38
N GLN A 19 38.56 28.33 -30.65
CA GLN A 19 37.52 29.24 -30.23
C GLN A 19 36.20 28.96 -30.96
N ILE A 20 36.24 28.76 -32.29
CA ILE A 20 35.06 28.39 -33.09
C ILE A 20 34.45 27.08 -32.58
N GLU A 21 35.30 26.10 -32.25
CA GLU A 21 34.83 24.82 -31.70
C GLU A 21 34.21 24.97 -30.30
N ALA A 22 34.78 25.81 -29.45
CA ALA A 22 34.26 26.11 -28.12
C ALA A 22 32.90 26.82 -28.19
N ASP A 23 32.77 27.78 -29.11
CA ASP A 23 31.54 28.54 -29.34
C ASP A 23 30.44 27.63 -29.91
N SER A 24 30.78 26.74 -30.84
CA SER A 24 29.87 25.73 -31.38
C SER A 24 29.32 24.79 -30.30
N LYS A 25 30.15 24.43 -29.32
CA LYS A 25 29.78 23.56 -28.18
C LYS A 25 29.25 24.35 -26.97
N LYS A 26 29.16 25.69 -27.05
CA LYS A 26 28.73 26.59 -25.96
C LYS A 26 29.48 26.38 -24.64
N ILE A 27 30.75 26.01 -24.69
CA ILE A 27 31.60 25.81 -23.50
C ILE A 27 32.78 26.79 -23.50
N PRO A 28 33.31 27.20 -22.33
CA PRO A 28 34.50 28.04 -22.27
C PRO A 28 35.70 27.36 -22.94
N LEU A 29 36.50 28.13 -23.70
CA LEU A 29 37.69 27.65 -24.39
C LEU A 29 38.67 26.92 -23.44
N THR A 30 38.81 27.39 -22.20
CA THR A 30 39.65 26.77 -21.17
C THR A 30 39.20 25.36 -20.81
N THR A 31 37.89 25.11 -20.78
CA THR A 31 37.29 23.80 -20.54
C THR A 31 37.53 22.89 -21.73
N LEU A 32 37.35 23.38 -22.96
CA LEU A 32 37.61 22.60 -24.18
C LEU A 32 39.08 22.18 -24.28
N ILE A 33 40.02 23.09 -24.01
CA ILE A 33 41.46 22.78 -24.01
C ILE A 33 41.80 21.76 -22.93
N ARG A 34 41.27 21.93 -21.70
CA ARG A 34 41.48 20.97 -20.62
C ARG A 34 41.01 19.57 -21.02
N ASN A 35 39.83 19.47 -21.61
CA ASN A 35 39.22 18.20 -22.01
C ASN A 35 40.03 17.49 -23.11
N LYS A 36 40.49 18.25 -24.12
CA LYS A 36 41.35 17.72 -25.18
C LYS A 36 42.70 17.24 -24.66
N VAL A 37 43.29 17.98 -23.72
CA VAL A 37 44.58 17.60 -23.10
C VAL A 37 44.43 16.38 -22.18
N SER A 38 43.29 16.21 -21.52
CA SER A 38 43.03 15.06 -20.65
C SER A 38 42.58 13.79 -21.38
N GLY A 39 42.29 13.85 -22.68
CA GLY A 39 41.86 12.68 -23.47
C GLY A 39 40.52 12.07 -23.03
N VAL A 40 39.70 12.81 -22.28
CA VAL A 40 38.40 12.36 -21.79
C VAL A 40 37.32 13.04 -22.62
N GLU A 41 36.78 12.31 -23.58
CA GLU A 41 35.45 12.60 -24.12
C GLU A 41 34.46 12.47 -22.97
N LEU A 42 33.81 13.58 -22.58
CA LEU A 42 32.65 13.49 -21.69
C LEU A 42 31.54 12.86 -22.53
N PRO A 43 31.04 11.66 -22.20
CA PRO A 43 29.78 11.23 -22.77
C PRO A 43 28.72 12.26 -22.35
N ASP A 44 27.80 12.58 -23.27
CA ASP A 44 26.54 13.26 -22.98
C ASP A 44 25.68 12.36 -22.07
N ASN A 45 26.15 12.12 -20.84
CA ASN A 45 25.33 11.56 -19.78
C ASN A 45 24.60 12.75 -19.18
N GLU A 46 23.50 13.14 -19.82
CA GLU A 46 22.40 13.71 -19.06
C GLU A 46 22.19 12.81 -17.84
N PRO A 47 22.23 13.35 -16.61
CA PRO A 47 22.02 12.53 -15.43
C PRO A 47 20.65 11.88 -15.59
N LYS A 48 20.62 10.54 -15.73
CA LYS A 48 19.37 9.77 -15.77
C LYS A 48 18.50 10.28 -14.63
N GLU A 49 17.40 10.94 -14.99
CA GLU A 49 16.47 11.45 -14.01
C GLU A 49 16.06 10.30 -13.09
N PHE A 50 16.16 10.53 -11.79
CA PHE A 50 15.86 9.52 -10.80
C PHE A 50 14.37 9.15 -10.88
N GLY A 51 14.10 7.95 -11.37
CA GLY A 51 12.79 7.31 -11.29
C GLY A 51 12.73 6.39 -10.08
N PRO A 52 11.91 6.66 -9.04
CA PRO A 52 11.74 5.76 -7.92
C PRO A 52 11.16 4.42 -8.39
N LYS A 53 11.69 3.33 -7.86
CA LYS A 53 11.27 1.95 -8.16
C LYS A 53 10.62 1.34 -6.94
N LEU A 54 9.59 0.52 -7.17
CA LEU A 54 8.89 -0.21 -6.10
C LEU A 54 9.82 -1.28 -5.50
N ILE A 55 9.98 -1.26 -4.19
CA ILE A 55 10.75 -2.26 -3.42
C ILE A 55 9.79 -3.36 -2.94
N THR A 56 8.76 -2.99 -2.18
CA THR A 56 7.80 -3.93 -1.60
C THR A 56 6.42 -3.30 -1.51
N THR A 57 5.39 -4.14 -1.42
CA THR A 57 4.04 -3.73 -1.04
C THR A 57 3.60 -4.57 0.15
N ASP A 58 3.22 -3.93 1.25
CA ASP A 58 2.64 -4.65 2.39
C ASP A 58 1.15 -4.94 2.14
N TYR A 59 0.91 -6.06 1.47
CA TYR A 59 -0.44 -6.49 1.15
C TYR A 59 -1.22 -6.96 2.38
N LYS A 60 -0.55 -7.44 3.44
CA LYS A 60 -1.23 -7.93 4.65
C LYS A 60 -1.81 -6.76 5.44
N GLU A 61 -1.03 -5.72 5.64
CA GLU A 61 -1.51 -4.51 6.32
C GLU A 61 -2.57 -3.78 5.49
N PHE A 62 -2.39 -3.71 4.17
CA PHE A 62 -3.42 -3.19 3.26
C PHE A 62 -4.76 -3.93 3.43
N GLN A 63 -4.76 -5.26 3.39
CA GLN A 63 -5.98 -6.07 3.59
C GLN A 63 -6.58 -5.90 4.99
N ARG A 64 -5.76 -5.76 6.04
CA ARG A 64 -6.23 -5.51 7.40
C ARG A 64 -6.95 -4.16 7.50
N ALA A 65 -6.38 -3.13 6.91
CA ALA A 65 -6.97 -1.80 6.87
C ALA A 65 -8.28 -1.77 6.06
N GLU A 66 -8.32 -2.47 4.92
CA GLU A 66 -9.52 -2.61 4.10
C GLU A 66 -10.64 -3.32 4.87
N ARG A 67 -10.35 -4.46 5.53
CA ARG A 67 -11.33 -5.17 6.37
C ARG A 67 -11.86 -4.30 7.51
N THR A 68 -10.97 -3.58 8.20
CA THR A 68 -11.36 -2.69 9.30
C THR A 68 -12.28 -1.57 8.82
N THR A 69 -11.99 -1.03 7.63
CA THR A 69 -12.80 0.03 7.02
C THR A 69 -14.15 -0.49 6.55
N ASN A 70 -14.20 -1.68 5.94
CA ASN A 70 -15.45 -2.32 5.54
C ASN A 70 -16.35 -2.64 6.73
N LEU A 71 -15.77 -3.08 7.86
CA LEU A 71 -16.52 -3.23 9.10
C LEU A 71 -17.14 -1.91 9.55
N LYS A 72 -16.36 -0.82 9.51
CA LYS A 72 -16.87 0.52 9.84
C LYS A 72 -18.00 0.97 8.92
N ILE A 73 -17.89 0.71 7.60
CA ILE A 73 -18.95 1.01 6.62
C ILE A 73 -20.23 0.26 6.98
N ASN A 74 -20.15 -1.03 7.32
CA ASN A 74 -21.32 -1.81 7.72
C ASN A 74 -21.98 -1.27 9.00
N MET A 75 -21.21 -0.66 9.90
CA MET A 75 -21.75 -0.03 11.11
C MET A 75 -22.47 1.29 10.82
N VAL A 76 -22.18 1.98 9.71
CA VAL A 76 -22.90 3.20 9.32
C VAL A 76 -24.39 2.92 9.15
N ASP A 77 -24.76 1.80 8.53
CA ASP A 77 -26.18 1.47 8.33
C ASP A 77 -26.90 1.21 9.67
N ALA A 78 -26.20 0.69 10.68
CA ALA A 78 -26.75 0.54 12.03
C ALA A 78 -27.03 1.91 12.68
N VAL A 79 -26.06 2.84 12.62
CA VAL A 79 -26.22 4.21 13.13
C VAL A 79 -27.35 4.94 12.41
N VAL A 80 -27.39 4.85 11.08
CA VAL A 80 -28.45 5.44 10.24
C VAL A 80 -29.82 4.86 10.57
N ARG A 81 -29.93 3.56 10.82
CA ARG A 81 -31.20 2.92 11.19
C ARG A 81 -31.73 3.42 12.53
N GLU A 82 -30.86 3.57 13.53
CA GLU A 82 -31.26 4.09 14.83
C GLU A 82 -31.61 5.58 14.76
N ALA A 83 -30.80 6.40 14.07
CA ALA A 83 -31.07 7.83 13.92
C ALA A 83 -32.38 8.11 13.16
N LYS A 84 -32.76 7.28 12.19
CA LYS A 84 -34.04 7.40 11.44
C LYS A 84 -35.29 7.31 12.32
N LYS A 85 -35.20 6.69 13.50
CA LYS A 85 -36.33 6.60 14.43
C LYS A 85 -36.70 7.96 15.03
N HIS A 86 -35.76 8.90 15.04
CA HIS A 86 -35.92 10.19 15.71
C HIS A 86 -35.90 11.38 14.73
N ILE A 87 -35.14 11.29 13.65
CA ILE A 87 -34.94 12.40 12.70
C ILE A 87 -34.98 11.96 11.24
N THR A 88 -35.18 12.93 10.35
CA THR A 88 -34.96 12.75 8.92
C THR A 88 -33.46 12.88 8.64
N ILE A 89 -32.85 11.80 8.14
CA ILE A 89 -31.41 11.79 7.86
C ILE A 89 -31.09 12.56 6.57
N PRO A 90 -30.04 13.40 6.56
CA PRO A 90 -29.60 14.08 5.36
C PRO A 90 -29.19 13.10 4.25
N LYS A 91 -29.28 13.54 2.99
CA LYS A 91 -28.86 12.72 1.85
C LYS A 91 -27.36 12.40 1.96
N LYS A 92 -26.98 11.16 1.63
CA LYS A 92 -25.60 10.68 1.73
C LYS A 92 -24.59 11.57 0.99
N THR A 93 -25.00 12.19 -0.12
CA THR A 93 -24.16 13.06 -0.96
C THR A 93 -23.83 14.43 -0.34
N THR A 94 -24.54 14.87 0.71
CA THR A 94 -24.37 16.21 1.28
C THR A 94 -23.24 16.24 2.33
N ASN A 95 -22.53 17.38 2.45
CA ASN A 95 -21.56 17.59 3.53
C ASN A 95 -22.18 17.42 4.93
N GLU A 96 -23.47 17.72 5.08
CA GLU A 96 -24.27 17.45 6.29
C GLU A 96 -24.23 15.98 6.73
N PHE A 97 -24.14 15.05 5.77
CA PHE A 97 -24.03 13.62 6.10
C PHE A 97 -22.64 13.30 6.67
N LYS A 98 -21.58 13.99 6.23
CA LYS A 98 -20.24 13.85 6.81
C LYS A 98 -20.21 14.40 8.24
N GLU A 99 -20.87 15.53 8.49
CA GLU A 99 -21.02 16.08 9.84
C GLU A 99 -21.83 15.14 10.75
N PHE A 100 -22.90 14.54 10.23
CA PHE A 100 -23.66 13.52 10.93
C PHE A 100 -22.79 12.31 11.31
N LEU A 101 -21.95 11.81 10.40
CA LEU A 101 -21.07 10.67 10.71
C LEU A 101 -19.97 11.01 11.73
N ASN A 102 -19.55 12.26 11.84
CA ASN A 102 -18.55 12.68 12.82
C ASN A 102 -19.09 12.63 14.25
N ASN A 103 -20.32 13.11 14.47
CA ASN A 103 -20.99 13.02 15.77
C ASN A 103 -22.51 12.78 15.63
N PRO A 104 -22.93 11.52 15.43
CA PRO A 104 -24.34 11.18 15.17
C PRO A 104 -25.29 11.58 16.31
N VAL A 105 -24.87 11.37 17.57
CA VAL A 105 -25.70 11.63 18.75
C VAL A 105 -25.95 13.12 18.93
N GLU A 106 -24.89 13.92 18.79
CA GLU A 106 -25.01 15.38 18.90
C GLU A 106 -25.85 15.96 17.76
N TYR A 107 -25.68 15.45 16.54
CA TYR A 107 -26.47 15.86 15.39
C TYR A 107 -27.98 15.63 15.62
N VAL A 108 -28.35 14.42 16.05
CA VAL A 108 -29.75 14.07 16.37
C VAL A 108 -30.31 14.96 17.48
N THR A 109 -29.53 15.17 18.54
CA THR A 109 -29.93 16.00 19.67
C THR A 109 -30.17 17.46 19.25
N ASN A 110 -29.30 17.99 18.37
CA ASN A 110 -29.41 19.36 17.87
C ASN A 110 -30.62 19.55 16.93
N ASP A 111 -30.91 18.58 16.08
CA ASP A 111 -32.07 18.62 15.18
C ASP A 111 -33.39 18.56 15.97
N LEU A 112 -33.51 17.64 16.94
CA LEU A 112 -34.66 17.56 17.84
C LEU A 112 -34.85 18.87 18.62
N TYR A 113 -33.76 19.40 19.18
CA TYR A 113 -33.82 20.68 19.88
C TYR A 113 -34.28 21.82 18.96
N SER A 114 -33.77 21.90 17.73
CA SER A 114 -34.12 22.98 16.79
C SER A 114 -35.58 22.92 16.32
N LYS A 115 -36.15 21.71 16.22
CA LYS A 115 -37.56 21.50 15.85
C LYS A 115 -38.52 21.85 16.98
N HIS A 116 -38.21 21.43 18.21
CA HIS A 116 -39.13 21.54 19.34
C HIS A 116 -38.91 22.77 20.23
N SER A 117 -37.72 23.38 20.23
CA SER A 117 -37.45 24.60 21.02
C SER A 117 -38.25 25.81 20.59
N LYS A 118 -38.66 25.89 19.31
CA LYS A 118 -39.43 27.02 18.77
C LYS A 118 -40.81 27.19 19.41
N GLY A 119 -41.38 26.12 19.98
CA GLY A 119 -42.67 26.14 20.66
C GLY A 119 -42.60 26.44 22.16
N ILE A 120 -41.40 26.61 22.72
CA ILE A 120 -41.18 26.70 24.16
C ILE A 120 -40.72 28.11 24.52
N SER A 121 -41.51 28.80 25.34
CA SER A 121 -41.25 30.20 25.75
C SER A 121 -40.02 30.38 26.67
N PHE A 122 -39.49 29.31 27.25
CA PHE A 122 -38.40 29.36 28.23
C PHE A 122 -37.20 28.53 27.77
N LYS A 123 -36.01 28.95 28.20
CA LYS A 123 -34.74 28.30 27.82
C LYS A 123 -34.60 26.96 28.57
N ILE A 124 -34.74 25.86 27.85
CA ILE A 124 -34.54 24.49 28.37
C ILE A 124 -33.18 23.96 27.88
N SER A 125 -32.50 23.14 28.68
CA SER A 125 -31.32 22.40 28.23
C SER A 125 -31.70 21.27 27.26
N LYS A 126 -30.77 20.88 26.37
CA LYS A 126 -31.01 19.78 25.40
C LYS A 126 -31.37 18.46 26.09
N SER A 127 -30.67 18.11 27.17
CA SER A 127 -30.94 16.90 27.95
C SER A 127 -32.35 16.92 28.56
N LYS A 128 -32.76 18.05 29.13
CA LYS A 128 -34.07 18.16 29.76
C LYS A 128 -35.21 18.11 28.74
N LEU A 129 -34.98 18.62 27.54
CA LEU A 129 -35.93 18.47 26.43
C LEU A 129 -36.11 17.00 26.03
N LEU A 130 -35.02 16.24 25.92
CA LEU A 130 -35.09 14.81 25.59
C LEU A 130 -35.86 14.02 26.66
N GLU A 131 -35.62 14.32 27.95
CA GLU A 131 -36.38 13.73 29.07
C GLU A 131 -37.87 14.03 28.97
N LEU A 132 -38.25 15.28 28.70
CA LEU A 132 -39.66 15.69 28.57
C LEU A 132 -40.36 15.05 27.36
N MET A 133 -39.61 14.76 26.30
CA MET A 133 -40.12 14.07 25.12
C MET A 133 -40.06 12.55 25.26
N GLU A 134 -39.53 12.03 26.38
CA GLU A 134 -39.31 10.60 26.62
C GLU A 134 -38.52 9.92 25.49
N ILE A 135 -37.60 10.66 24.85
CA ILE A 135 -36.77 10.14 23.78
C ILE A 135 -35.54 9.46 24.38
N ASP A 136 -35.46 8.14 24.20
CA ASP A 136 -34.26 7.37 24.53
C ASP A 136 -33.28 7.34 23.34
N LEU A 137 -32.06 7.85 23.57
CA LEU A 137 -30.94 7.81 22.61
C LEU A 137 -29.89 6.74 22.94
N SER A 138 -30.11 5.91 23.96
CA SER A 138 -29.16 4.87 24.42
C SER A 138 -28.72 3.90 23.31
N SER A 139 -29.66 3.51 22.46
CA SER A 139 -29.43 2.60 21.33
C SER A 139 -28.56 3.27 20.24
N LEU A 140 -28.78 4.56 19.99
CA LEU A 140 -27.96 5.35 19.07
C LEU A 140 -26.55 5.57 19.62
N GLN A 141 -26.42 5.82 20.92
CA GLN A 141 -25.13 5.94 21.61
C GLN A 141 -24.32 4.66 21.44
N THR A 142 -24.92 3.50 21.72
CA THR A 142 -24.27 2.20 21.59
C THR A 142 -23.80 1.94 20.15
N ALA A 143 -24.64 2.23 19.15
CA ALA A 143 -24.28 2.09 17.74
C ALA A 143 -23.13 3.03 17.35
N THR A 144 -23.13 4.26 17.88
CA THR A 144 -22.09 5.27 17.64
C THR A 144 -20.76 4.85 18.26
N ASP A 145 -20.76 4.32 19.48
CA ASP A 145 -19.55 3.85 20.16
C ASP A 145 -18.90 2.69 19.39
N ILE A 146 -19.71 1.76 18.88
CA ILE A 146 -19.23 0.67 18.03
C ILE A 146 -18.64 1.22 16.72
N PHE A 147 -19.30 2.18 16.09
CA PHE A 147 -18.81 2.83 14.86
C PHE A 147 -17.47 3.57 15.08
N LEU A 148 -17.34 4.33 16.17
CA LEU A 148 -16.13 5.10 16.50
C LEU A 148 -14.96 4.21 16.93
N LYS A 149 -15.22 3.03 17.48
CA LYS A 149 -14.19 2.05 17.84
C LYS A 149 -13.35 1.59 16.64
N HIS A 150 -13.90 1.68 15.42
CA HIS A 150 -13.19 1.30 14.20
C HIS A 150 -12.48 2.52 13.58
N ASN A 151 -11.16 2.45 13.48
CA ASN A 151 -10.31 3.53 12.94
C ASN A 151 -10.21 3.58 11.41
N GLY A 152 -11.19 3.00 10.69
CA GLY A 152 -11.24 3.05 9.23
C GLY A 152 -11.59 4.43 8.69
N ASN A 153 -10.97 4.83 7.58
CA ASN A 153 -11.32 6.05 6.85
C ASN A 153 -12.38 5.75 5.80
N ILE A 154 -13.52 6.42 5.86
CA ILE A 154 -14.64 6.21 4.92
C ILE A 154 -14.72 7.41 3.99
N ILE A 155 -14.81 7.13 2.69
CA ILE A 155 -15.06 8.14 1.66
C ILE A 155 -16.50 7.97 1.17
N VAL A 156 -17.19 9.09 1.03
CA VAL A 156 -18.49 9.16 0.37
C VAL A 156 -18.25 9.56 -1.08
N ASP A 157 -18.65 8.70 -2.01
CA ASP A 157 -18.61 8.96 -3.45
C ASP A 157 -19.70 9.97 -3.87
N ASP A 158 -19.60 10.56 -5.06
CA ASP A 158 -20.58 11.53 -5.58
C ASP A 158 -21.99 10.93 -5.70
N ASN A 159 -22.07 9.60 -5.84
CA ASN A 159 -23.31 8.83 -5.86
C ASN A 159 -23.86 8.51 -4.45
N GLY A 160 -23.24 9.00 -3.38
CA GLY A 160 -23.61 8.71 -1.99
C GLY A 160 -23.22 7.32 -1.49
N ASN A 161 -22.39 6.60 -2.24
CA ASN A 161 -21.88 5.28 -1.86
C ASN A 161 -20.70 5.41 -0.90
N LEU A 162 -20.68 4.58 0.15
CA LEU A 162 -19.58 4.52 1.10
C LEU A 162 -18.51 3.58 0.57
N LYS A 163 -17.29 4.08 0.44
CA LYS A 163 -16.12 3.33 -0.01
C LYS A 163 -15.00 3.39 1.01
N SER A 164 -14.17 2.35 0.99
CA SER A 164 -12.93 2.34 1.76
C SER A 164 -12.00 3.44 1.25
N GLY A 165 -11.55 4.32 2.13
CA GLY A 165 -10.55 5.35 1.83
C GLY A 165 -9.11 4.86 1.91
N VAL A 166 -8.90 3.55 1.91
CA VAL A 166 -7.57 2.93 2.03
C VAL A 166 -6.89 2.96 0.67
N ASN A 167 -5.83 3.76 0.55
CA ASN A 167 -4.99 3.81 -0.65
C ASN A 167 -3.83 2.83 -0.55
N ILE A 168 -3.67 1.95 -1.55
CA ILE A 168 -2.58 0.98 -1.64
C ILE A 168 -1.19 1.65 -1.67
N GLU A 169 -1.10 2.88 -2.21
CA GLU A 169 0.16 3.63 -2.28
C GLU A 169 0.77 3.89 -0.90
N ASN A 170 -0.05 4.03 0.14
CA ASN A 170 0.42 4.22 1.52
C ASN A 170 1.12 2.97 2.09
N TYR A 171 0.96 1.82 1.44
CA TYR A 171 1.56 0.53 1.81
C TYR A 171 2.65 0.10 0.84
N ARG A 172 3.02 0.95 -0.12
CA ARG A 172 4.12 0.72 -1.06
C ARG A 172 5.38 1.41 -0.56
N THR A 173 6.49 0.69 -0.63
CA THR A 173 7.81 1.25 -0.32
C THR A 173 8.58 1.43 -1.62
N TYR A 174 9.04 2.65 -1.88
CA TYR A 174 9.81 3.00 -3.05
C TYR A 174 11.28 3.27 -2.70
N THR A 175 12.17 3.13 -3.67
CA THR A 175 13.55 3.60 -3.58
C THR A 175 13.60 5.11 -3.44
N GLN A 176 14.64 5.63 -2.77
CA GLN A 176 14.79 7.07 -2.52
C GLN A 176 15.94 7.68 -3.33
N THR A 177 16.89 6.86 -3.79
CA THR A 177 18.09 7.29 -4.51
C THR A 177 18.43 6.39 -5.70
N ASN A 178 19.27 6.89 -6.62
CA ASN A 178 19.81 6.10 -7.72
C ASN A 178 20.66 4.91 -7.24
N GLU A 179 21.39 5.06 -6.13
CA GLU A 179 22.13 3.95 -5.53
C GLU A 179 21.18 2.85 -5.02
N ASP A 180 20.04 3.20 -4.44
CA ASP A 180 19.03 2.23 -4.03
C ASP A 180 18.45 1.48 -5.23
N ASN A 181 18.28 2.17 -6.37
CA ASN A 181 17.84 1.56 -7.62
C ASN A 181 18.84 0.51 -8.14
N GLU A 182 20.14 0.79 -8.05
CA GLU A 182 21.20 -0.15 -8.44
C GLU A 182 21.27 -1.34 -7.49
N ARG A 183 21.19 -1.09 -6.18
CA ARG A 183 21.13 -2.16 -5.16
C ARG A 183 19.93 -3.06 -5.36
N LEU A 184 18.76 -2.49 -5.64
CA LEU A 184 17.54 -3.26 -5.93
C LEU A 184 17.69 -4.11 -7.20
N GLN A 185 18.33 -3.58 -8.24
CA GLN A 185 18.58 -4.31 -9.47
C GLN A 185 19.51 -5.52 -9.24
N LEU A 186 20.61 -5.33 -8.49
CA LEU A 186 21.53 -6.41 -8.13
C LEU A 186 20.84 -7.48 -7.28
N ALA A 187 20.04 -7.07 -6.29
CA ALA A 187 19.27 -7.99 -5.46
C ALA A 187 18.30 -8.84 -6.31
N ASN A 188 17.58 -8.22 -7.24
CA ASN A 188 16.68 -8.93 -8.15
C ASN A 188 17.42 -9.91 -9.08
N GLN A 189 18.61 -9.55 -9.56
CA GLN A 189 19.45 -10.47 -10.35
C GLN A 189 19.89 -11.68 -9.52
N LEU A 190 20.30 -11.46 -8.27
CA LEU A 190 20.69 -12.53 -7.36
C LEU A 190 19.52 -13.49 -7.07
N ILE A 191 18.34 -12.95 -6.77
CA ILE A 191 17.12 -13.75 -6.55
C ILE A 191 16.78 -14.58 -7.80
N ASN A 192 16.82 -13.96 -8.99
CA ASN A 192 16.56 -14.66 -10.24
C ASN A 192 17.57 -15.78 -10.51
N PHE A 193 18.84 -15.56 -10.19
CA PHE A 193 19.87 -16.60 -10.31
C PHE A 193 19.61 -17.75 -9.35
N HIS A 194 19.28 -17.44 -8.09
CA HIS A 194 18.93 -18.44 -7.08
C HIS A 194 17.71 -19.29 -7.49
N ASN A 195 16.63 -18.65 -7.95
CA ASN A 195 15.43 -19.35 -8.40
C ASN A 195 15.72 -20.26 -9.60
N LYS A 196 16.52 -19.79 -10.57
CA LYS A 196 16.94 -20.62 -11.71
C LYS A 196 17.78 -21.82 -11.29
N ALA A 197 18.64 -21.68 -10.28
CA ALA A 197 19.43 -22.78 -9.75
C ALA A 197 18.53 -23.83 -9.07
N GLN A 198 17.55 -23.40 -8.26
CA GLN A 198 16.57 -24.30 -7.65
C GLN A 198 15.73 -25.05 -8.70
N ASP A 199 15.27 -24.36 -9.74
CA ASP A 199 14.53 -24.97 -10.86
C ASP A 199 15.37 -25.99 -11.64
N PHE A 200 16.69 -25.80 -11.69
CA PHE A 200 17.61 -26.72 -12.35
C PHE A 200 17.84 -27.99 -11.52
N ASP A 201 17.97 -27.85 -10.20
CA ASP A 201 18.06 -28.97 -9.28
C ASP A 201 16.74 -29.77 -9.25
N ALA A 202 15.59 -29.11 -9.20
CA ALA A 202 14.27 -29.77 -9.25
C ALA A 202 14.09 -30.62 -10.53
N ARG A 203 14.58 -30.14 -11.68
CA ARG A 203 14.51 -30.87 -12.96
C ARG A 203 15.47 -32.05 -13.06
N LYS A 204 16.61 -32.04 -12.35
CA LYS A 204 17.53 -33.19 -12.28
C LYS A 204 16.94 -34.36 -11.49
N PHE A 205 16.14 -34.10 -10.46
CA PHE A 205 15.48 -35.17 -9.69
C PHE A 205 14.27 -35.79 -10.40
N THR A 206 13.60 -35.08 -11.31
CA THR A 206 12.48 -35.62 -12.10
C THR A 206 12.90 -36.29 -13.42
N SER A 207 14.17 -36.17 -13.82
CA SER A 207 14.71 -36.78 -15.06
C SER A 207 15.63 -37.97 -14.84
N GLY A 208 15.96 -38.30 -13.58
CA GLY A 208 16.54 -39.59 -13.24
C GLY A 208 15.43 -40.63 -13.12
N ASN A 209 15.46 -41.66 -13.98
CA ASN A 209 14.64 -42.86 -13.85
C ASN A 209 14.63 -43.38 -12.40
N VAL A 210 13.58 -43.10 -11.63
CA VAL A 210 13.30 -43.74 -10.33
C VAL A 210 12.66 -45.12 -10.56
N LYS A 211 13.20 -45.90 -11.52
CA LYS A 211 12.83 -47.31 -11.71
C LYS A 211 13.87 -48.28 -11.15
N ASP A 212 15.08 -47.81 -10.82
CA ASP A 212 16.20 -48.71 -10.49
C ASP A 212 16.68 -48.67 -9.03
N PHE A 213 16.00 -47.94 -8.12
CA PHE A 213 16.45 -47.83 -6.72
C PHE A 213 15.50 -48.35 -5.64
N PHE A 214 14.31 -48.85 -5.99
CA PHE A 214 13.46 -49.57 -5.04
C PHE A 214 13.37 -51.04 -5.47
N ASN A 215 14.38 -51.81 -5.09
CA ASN A 215 14.24 -53.25 -4.96
C ASN A 215 13.48 -53.50 -3.65
N PRO A 216 12.22 -53.98 -3.66
CA PRO A 216 11.54 -54.34 -2.43
C PRO A 216 12.12 -55.68 -1.98
N ILE A 217 13.11 -55.65 -1.10
CA ILE A 217 13.42 -56.84 -0.31
C ILE A 217 12.27 -57.00 0.68
N LEU A 218 11.33 -57.87 0.27
CA LEU A 218 10.46 -58.62 1.15
C LEU A 218 11.30 -59.19 2.31
N VAL A 219 11.09 -58.67 3.51
CA VAL A 219 11.35 -59.42 4.74
C VAL A 219 10.00 -59.66 5.41
N LEU A 220 9.46 -60.85 5.15
CA LEU A 220 8.42 -61.49 5.95
C LEU A 220 9.06 -62.06 7.21
N SER A 221 8.62 -61.58 8.38
CA SER A 221 8.54 -62.32 9.65
C SER A 221 7.65 -61.47 10.57
N SER A 222 6.34 -61.71 10.72
CA SER A 222 5.64 -62.84 11.35
C SER A 222 5.80 -62.91 12.88
N ILE A 223 4.66 -62.69 13.57
CA ILE A 223 4.23 -63.24 14.90
C ILE A 223 4.88 -62.54 16.12
N ASN A 224 4.21 -61.97 17.15
CA ASN A 224 2.89 -62.14 17.76
C ASN A 224 2.59 -60.98 18.74
N GLY A 225 1.32 -60.69 19.05
CA GLY A 225 0.97 -60.17 20.39
C GLY A 225 -0.05 -59.03 20.49
N ASP A 226 -1.33 -59.37 20.38
CA ASP A 226 -2.47 -58.87 21.17
C ASP A 226 -2.89 -57.36 21.18
N LYS A 227 -4.06 -57.16 20.54
CA LYS A 227 -5.27 -56.44 21.02
C LYS A 227 -5.25 -54.91 21.16
N GLY A 228 -5.98 -54.27 20.22
CA GLY A 228 -6.99 -53.27 20.60
C GLY A 228 -7.12 -52.04 19.70
N SER A 229 -8.17 -52.04 18.86
CA SER A 229 -8.88 -50.86 18.31
C SER A 229 -8.30 -50.10 17.09
N LEU A 230 -8.64 -50.65 15.91
CA LEU A 230 -9.07 -50.01 14.64
C LEU A 230 -9.80 -48.65 14.86
N SER A 231 -9.70 -47.57 14.07
CA SER A 231 -9.14 -47.28 12.73
C SER A 231 -8.88 -45.77 12.55
N PRO A 232 -7.93 -45.37 11.68
CA PRO A 232 -7.79 -44.02 11.12
C PRO A 232 -8.46 -43.91 9.73
N CYS A 233 -9.09 -42.78 9.41
CA CYS A 233 -9.51 -42.46 8.04
C CYS A 233 -8.58 -41.40 7.44
N VAL A 234 -7.58 -41.86 6.69
CA VAL A 234 -6.85 -41.08 5.69
C VAL A 234 -7.42 -41.48 4.33
N GLY A 235 -7.87 -40.51 3.55
CA GLY A 235 -8.30 -40.72 2.17
C GLY A 235 -7.74 -39.64 1.26
N TRP A 236 -6.63 -39.96 0.58
CA TRP A 236 -6.17 -39.31 -0.65
C TRP A 236 -6.35 -40.32 -1.79
N VAL A 237 -6.98 -39.91 -2.90
CA VAL A 237 -6.88 -40.54 -4.24
C VAL A 237 -7.06 -39.39 -5.24
N LEU A 238 -6.00 -38.73 -5.70
CA LEU A 238 -5.22 -38.98 -6.94
C LEU A 238 -6.06 -39.22 -8.21
N GLY A 239 -5.82 -38.36 -9.20
CA GLY A 239 -6.46 -38.39 -10.51
C GLY A 239 -6.04 -39.55 -11.42
N ARG A 240 -6.72 -39.63 -12.56
CA ARG A 240 -6.34 -40.41 -13.74
C ARG A 240 -6.50 -39.51 -14.97
N VAL A 241 -5.38 -39.32 -15.67
CA VAL A 241 -5.07 -39.73 -17.07
C VAL A 241 -5.75 -38.85 -18.11
#